data_AF-A0A8S1U1S1-F1
#
_entry.id   AF-A0A8S1U1S1-F1
#
_cell.length_a   1.000
_cell.length_b   1.000
_cell.length_c   1.000
_cell.angle_alpha   90.00
_cell.angle_beta   90.00
_cell.angle_gamma   90.00
#
_symmetry.space_group_name_H-M   'P 1'
#
loop_
_entity.id
_entity.type
_entity.pdbx_description
1 polymer ?
#
loop_
_entity_poly.entity_id
_entity_poly.type
_entity_poly.pdbx_seq_one_letter_code
_entity_poly.pdbx_strand_id
1 'polypeptide(L)'
;MNYKYFILILGCVLITINGSKCKKVINSDAVYIFDDLQTKEYKQILNETSTLYFRFCQSILKCPQITYNTFAVIINNEGTPEQQCISLINTNQYFADSFELINQDQSNEGVQAEFNNTLNGFSVNYVLNCQDEQEGLKILDISYEKDKQLYTINMEADDGCPLVLFSQIVQFLNDNKKFLSAILIIIGLTECLMGKQILKPTLFIFGYLIGFFFSLYISSELDMGDNPFYLWIALIISVLFGAFVGGLSMHLDKVGIVAIGIGLGVVLSLLLWNALLVQFITSQYLLYSIIVVLSFGCSVLSFRLFDHLIIFSTSFLGSYLVFKAIGLIAGGFPSEIRSISGNSDYRYYIYFTCIIILACFGIFYQYKQWGQNIITYDQIVQSMMNGNQPNEVKDSLLNDPQNTQDLIELKEIQQKSEIKGFQ
;
A
#
# COMPACT_ATOMS: atom_id res chain seq x y z
N MET A 1 -1.19 7.32 28.75
CA MET A 1 -0.98 6.09 27.95
C MET A 1 0.48 6.08 27.51
N ASN A 2 1.28 5.07 27.91
CA ASN A 2 2.75 5.09 27.77
C ASN A 2 3.18 4.94 26.30
N TYR A 3 3.87 5.96 25.77
CA TYR A 3 4.40 6.04 24.39
C TYR A 3 5.28 4.83 23.99
N LYS A 4 5.84 4.11 24.98
CA LYS A 4 6.61 2.88 24.77
C LYS A 4 5.83 1.77 24.07
N TYR A 5 4.52 1.66 24.28
CA TYR A 5 3.70 0.62 23.63
C TYR A 5 3.34 0.97 22.18
N PHE A 6 3.22 2.26 21.85
CA PHE A 6 2.91 2.71 20.49
C PHE A 6 4.07 2.46 19.52
N ILE A 7 5.31 2.66 19.97
CA ILE A 7 6.53 2.33 19.20
C ILE A 7 6.66 0.81 18.98
N LEU A 8 6.22 0.01 19.95
CA LEU A 8 6.25 -1.45 19.87
C LEU A 8 5.21 -1.99 18.87
N ILE A 9 4.01 -1.39 18.82
CA ILE A 9 2.97 -1.75 17.85
C ILE A 9 3.36 -1.31 16.42
N LEU A 10 3.89 -0.09 16.25
CA LEU A 10 4.39 0.38 14.95
C LEU A 10 5.62 -0.42 14.49
N GLY A 11 6.46 -0.87 15.44
CA GLY A 11 7.56 -1.78 15.19
C GLY A 11 7.09 -3.17 14.76
N CYS A 12 6.02 -3.72 15.36
CA CYS A 12 5.46 -5.01 14.96
C CYS A 12 4.83 -4.99 13.57
N VAL A 13 4.25 -3.86 13.12
CA VAL A 13 3.72 -3.72 11.74
C VAL A 13 4.84 -3.73 10.68
N LEU A 14 6.08 -3.42 11.08
CA LEU A 14 7.26 -3.48 10.21
C LEU A 14 8.03 -4.80 10.30
N ILE A 15 7.65 -5.69 11.22
CA ILE A 15 8.35 -6.97 11.44
C ILE A 15 7.68 -8.04 10.58
N THR A 16 8.46 -8.49 9.59
CA THR A 16 8.35 -9.74 8.82
C THR A 16 7.32 -9.81 7.68
N ILE A 17 7.50 -8.96 6.66
CA ILE A 17 7.42 -9.48 5.29
C ILE A 17 8.70 -10.31 5.06
N ASN A 18 8.80 -11.46 5.73
CA ASN A 18 9.70 -12.50 5.27
C ASN A 18 8.92 -13.19 4.14
N GLY A 19 8.75 -12.45 3.04
CA GLY A 19 7.92 -12.87 1.91
C GLY A 19 8.38 -14.25 1.48
N SER A 20 7.49 -15.23 1.52
CA SER A 20 7.82 -16.53 0.95
C SER A 20 8.27 -16.29 -0.49
N LYS A 21 9.33 -16.97 -0.91
CA LYS A 21 10.00 -16.73 -2.19
C LYS A 21 9.12 -17.08 -3.42
N CYS A 22 7.87 -17.49 -3.21
CA CYS A 22 6.90 -17.90 -4.22
C CYS A 22 5.69 -16.99 -4.34
N LYS A 23 5.76 -15.77 -3.82
CA LYS A 23 4.68 -14.80 -3.97
C LYS A 23 5.05 -13.78 -5.03
N LYS A 24 4.15 -13.54 -5.97
CA LYS A 24 4.33 -12.52 -7.00
C LYS A 24 3.11 -11.61 -7.08
N VAL A 25 3.35 -10.31 -7.00
CA VAL A 25 2.34 -9.30 -7.29
C VAL A 25 2.53 -8.84 -8.73
N ILE A 26 1.53 -9.07 -9.57
CA ILE A 26 1.53 -8.70 -10.99
C ILE A 26 0.55 -7.54 -11.19
N ASN A 27 0.99 -6.51 -11.91
CA ASN A 27 0.19 -5.32 -12.25
C ASN A 27 -0.42 -4.53 -11.08
N SER A 28 0.08 -4.70 -9.84
CA SER A 28 -0.41 -4.05 -8.60
C SER A 28 -1.76 -4.55 -8.09
N ASP A 29 -2.48 -5.38 -8.85
CA ASP A 29 -3.88 -5.71 -8.57
C ASP A 29 -4.10 -7.23 -8.36
N ALA A 30 -3.15 -8.05 -8.80
CA ALA A 30 -3.23 -9.50 -8.69
C ALA A 30 -2.04 -10.03 -7.88
N VAL A 31 -2.34 -10.71 -6.78
CA VAL A 31 -1.35 -11.42 -5.97
C VAL A 31 -1.52 -12.91 -6.25
N TYR A 32 -0.44 -13.53 -6.72
CA TYR A 32 -0.34 -14.98 -6.90
C TYR A 32 0.57 -15.55 -5.82
N ILE A 33 0.10 -16.60 -5.16
CA ILE A 33 0.83 -17.33 -4.13
C ILE A 33 0.96 -18.76 -4.64
N PHE A 34 2.19 -19.21 -4.93
CA PHE A 34 2.42 -20.58 -5.38
C PHE A 34 3.03 -21.46 -4.27
N ASP A 35 2.73 -21.16 -3.01
CA ASP A 35 3.31 -21.84 -1.85
C ASP A 35 2.90 -23.33 -1.82
N ASP A 36 1.66 -23.65 -2.22
CA ASP A 36 1.17 -25.04 -2.27
C ASP A 36 1.81 -25.86 -3.38
N LEU A 37 2.10 -25.24 -4.54
CA LEU A 37 2.85 -25.83 -5.64
C LEU A 37 4.31 -26.15 -5.29
N GLN A 38 4.91 -25.49 -4.30
CA GLN A 38 6.30 -25.74 -3.94
C GLN A 38 6.54 -27.13 -3.34
N THR A 39 5.54 -27.68 -2.67
CA THR A 39 5.71 -28.88 -1.84
C THR A 39 5.84 -30.16 -2.67
N LYS A 40 5.39 -30.13 -3.93
CA LYS A 40 5.29 -31.30 -4.79
C LYS A 40 6.31 -31.23 -5.92
N GLU A 41 6.87 -32.40 -6.25
CA GLU A 41 7.64 -32.57 -7.47
C GLU A 41 6.71 -33.10 -8.56
N TYR A 42 6.65 -32.38 -9.67
CA TYR A 42 5.83 -32.76 -10.81
C TYR A 42 6.67 -33.56 -11.80
N LYS A 43 6.10 -34.67 -12.26
CA LYS A 43 6.72 -35.60 -13.20
C LYS A 43 5.80 -35.78 -14.40
N GLN A 44 6.29 -35.51 -15.60
CA GLN A 44 5.60 -35.81 -16.85
C GLN A 44 6.49 -36.66 -17.76
N ILE A 45 5.95 -37.74 -18.30
CA ILE A 45 6.66 -38.57 -19.28
C ILE A 45 6.54 -37.88 -20.64
N LEU A 46 7.66 -37.50 -21.25
CA LEU A 46 7.70 -36.86 -22.56
C LEU A 46 7.67 -37.90 -23.68
N ASN A 47 8.53 -38.91 -23.57
CA ASN A 47 8.68 -40.05 -24.48
C ASN A 47 8.97 -41.32 -23.66
N GLU A 48 8.99 -42.50 -24.29
CA GLU A 48 9.33 -43.78 -23.62
C GLU A 48 10.64 -43.71 -22.82
N THR A 49 11.59 -42.93 -23.31
CA THR A 49 12.94 -42.82 -22.72
C THR A 49 13.12 -41.57 -21.88
N SER A 50 12.25 -40.55 -21.94
CA SER A 50 12.52 -39.23 -21.37
C SER A 50 11.41 -38.76 -20.45
N THR A 51 11.79 -38.33 -19.25
CA THR A 51 10.87 -37.81 -18.22
C THR A 51 11.25 -36.39 -17.83
N LEU A 52 10.30 -35.46 -17.89
CA LEU A 52 10.43 -34.11 -17.36
C LEU A 52 10.10 -34.09 -15.86
N TYR A 53 10.98 -33.50 -15.07
CA TYR A 53 10.75 -33.18 -13.68
C TYR A 53 10.81 -31.66 -13.50
N PHE A 54 9.83 -31.09 -12.81
CA PHE A 54 9.83 -29.66 -12.49
C PHE A 54 9.26 -29.39 -11.07
N ARG A 55 9.70 -28.28 -10.48
CA ARG A 55 9.25 -27.77 -9.17
C ARG A 55 9.08 -26.25 -9.23
N PHE A 56 8.08 -25.74 -8.53
CA PHE A 56 7.87 -24.30 -8.41
C PHE A 56 8.74 -23.75 -7.28
N CYS A 57 9.49 -22.67 -7.56
CA CYS A 57 10.31 -21.91 -6.59
C CYS A 57 11.35 -22.68 -5.75
N GLN A 58 11.51 -23.99 -5.95
CA GLN A 58 12.51 -24.82 -5.30
C GLN A 58 13.38 -25.53 -6.34
N SER A 59 14.67 -25.66 -6.05
CA SER A 59 15.61 -26.37 -6.90
C SER A 59 15.35 -27.89 -6.87
N ILE A 60 15.52 -28.55 -8.01
CA ILE A 60 15.47 -30.01 -8.12
C ILE A 60 16.84 -30.62 -7.80
N LEU A 61 16.87 -31.56 -6.85
CA LEU A 61 18.10 -32.22 -6.38
C LEU A 61 18.41 -33.56 -7.06
N LYS A 62 17.69 -33.92 -8.14
CA LYS A 62 17.83 -35.24 -8.81
C LYS A 62 19.10 -35.39 -9.64
N CYS A 63 19.74 -34.28 -10.01
CA CYS A 63 20.90 -34.27 -10.90
C CYS A 63 22.12 -33.70 -10.15
N PRO A 64 22.98 -34.55 -9.57
CA PRO A 64 24.04 -34.12 -8.65
C PRO A 64 25.13 -33.26 -9.29
N GLN A 65 25.25 -33.28 -10.62
CA GLN A 65 26.23 -32.47 -11.35
C GLN A 65 25.77 -31.03 -11.59
N ILE A 66 24.50 -30.71 -11.36
CA ILE A 66 23.97 -29.37 -11.59
C ILE A 66 23.97 -28.61 -10.26
N THR A 67 24.94 -27.72 -10.09
CA THR A 67 25.15 -26.92 -8.86
C THR A 67 24.30 -25.65 -8.79
N TYR A 68 23.43 -25.41 -9.77
CA TYR A 68 22.66 -24.16 -9.91
C TYR A 68 21.18 -24.35 -9.57
N ASN A 69 20.46 -23.24 -9.38
CA ASN A 69 19.02 -23.21 -9.13
C ASN A 69 18.25 -23.69 -10.36
N THR A 70 18.13 -25.00 -10.52
CA THR A 70 17.40 -25.62 -11.63
C THR A 70 16.01 -26.01 -11.20
N PHE A 71 15.01 -25.42 -11.85
CA PHE A 71 13.59 -25.63 -11.56
C PHE A 71 12.96 -26.72 -12.46
N ALA A 72 13.59 -27.04 -13.59
CA ALA A 72 13.18 -28.14 -14.46
C ALA A 72 14.37 -28.89 -15.08
N VAL A 73 14.25 -30.22 -15.11
CA VAL A 73 15.22 -31.14 -15.70
C VAL A 73 14.51 -32.21 -16.53
N ILE A 74 15.09 -32.59 -17.67
CA ILE A 74 14.71 -33.80 -18.40
C ILE A 74 15.70 -34.89 -18.01
N ILE A 75 15.18 -36.03 -17.56
CA ILE A 75 15.96 -37.23 -17.26
C ILE A 75 15.69 -38.29 -18.34
N ASN A 76 16.74 -38.73 -19.04
CA ASN A 76 16.68 -39.85 -19.97
C ASN A 76 16.90 -41.17 -19.21
N ASN A 77 15.95 -42.09 -19.27
CA ASN A 77 15.95 -43.36 -18.54
C ASN A 77 16.94 -44.39 -19.13
N GLU A 78 17.40 -44.24 -20.36
CA GLU A 78 18.19 -45.26 -21.08
C GLU A 78 19.72 -44.98 -21.15
N GLY A 79 20.31 -44.36 -20.12
CA GLY A 79 21.71 -43.89 -20.16
C GLY A 79 22.56 -44.18 -18.91
N THR A 80 23.83 -43.78 -18.96
CA THR A 80 24.70 -43.71 -17.77
C THR A 80 24.36 -42.45 -16.95
N PRO A 81 24.41 -42.48 -15.60
CA PRO A 81 23.92 -41.39 -14.72
C PRO A 81 24.34 -39.96 -15.07
N GLU A 82 25.50 -39.81 -15.72
CA GLU A 82 26.08 -38.52 -16.10
C GLU A 82 25.54 -37.96 -17.42
N GLN A 83 25.05 -38.81 -18.33
CA GLN A 83 24.45 -38.39 -19.61
C GLN A 83 22.93 -38.22 -19.54
N GLN A 84 22.34 -38.45 -18.37
CA GLN A 84 20.88 -38.55 -18.23
C GLN A 84 20.18 -37.23 -17.94
N CYS A 85 20.88 -36.19 -17.46
CA CYS A 85 20.23 -34.96 -16.99
C CYS A 85 20.45 -33.77 -17.90
N ILE A 86 19.39 -33.27 -18.52
CA ILE A 86 19.39 -32.00 -19.27
C ILE A 86 18.68 -30.95 -18.42
N SER A 87 19.42 -29.95 -17.92
CA SER A 87 18.84 -28.78 -17.28
C SER A 87 18.09 -27.95 -18.30
N LEU A 88 16.80 -27.68 -18.06
CA LEU A 88 16.03 -26.80 -18.92
C LEU A 88 16.05 -25.34 -18.45
N ILE A 89 16.34 -25.11 -17.18
CA ILE A 89 16.34 -23.76 -16.59
C ILE A 89 17.62 -23.58 -15.79
N ASN A 90 18.41 -22.58 -16.14
CA ASN A 90 19.53 -22.13 -15.33
C ASN A 90 19.53 -20.59 -15.33
N THR A 91 18.97 -20.01 -14.28
CA THR A 91 18.94 -18.55 -14.13
C THR A 91 19.39 -18.17 -12.73
N ASN A 92 20.01 -16.99 -12.64
CA ASN A 92 20.29 -16.33 -11.36
C ASN A 92 19.07 -15.56 -10.84
N GLN A 93 17.97 -15.52 -11.61
CA GLN A 93 16.74 -14.81 -11.25
C GLN A 93 15.81 -15.73 -10.45
N TYR A 94 15.03 -15.15 -9.55
CA TYR A 94 14.05 -15.90 -8.77
C TYR A 94 12.91 -16.37 -9.67
N PHE A 95 12.48 -17.63 -9.52
CA PHE A 95 11.42 -18.23 -10.31
C PHE A 95 10.11 -17.44 -10.27
N ALA A 96 9.76 -16.85 -9.12
CA ALA A 96 8.56 -16.03 -8.99
C ALA A 96 8.64 -14.71 -9.79
N ASP A 97 9.83 -14.22 -10.12
CA ASP A 97 9.98 -12.90 -10.72
C ASP A 97 9.67 -12.83 -12.21
N SER A 98 9.71 -13.96 -12.90
CA SER A 98 9.47 -14.09 -14.34
C SER A 98 8.00 -14.35 -14.70
N PHE A 99 7.10 -14.45 -13.74
CA PHE A 99 5.67 -14.56 -14.03
C PHE A 99 5.09 -13.23 -14.53
N GLU A 100 4.43 -13.31 -15.67
CA GLU A 100 3.62 -12.27 -16.30
C GLU A 100 2.17 -12.77 -16.47
N LEU A 101 1.21 -11.87 -16.67
CA LEU A 101 -0.16 -12.31 -16.99
C LEU A 101 -0.19 -12.91 -18.39
N ILE A 102 -0.96 -13.99 -18.59
CA ILE A 102 -1.25 -14.53 -19.93
C ILE A 102 -1.89 -13.44 -20.79
N ASN A 103 -2.80 -12.68 -20.19
CA ASN A 103 -3.49 -11.56 -20.81
C ASN A 103 -3.48 -10.36 -19.87
N GLN A 104 -2.93 -9.23 -20.34
CA GLN A 104 -2.78 -8.02 -19.53
C GLN A 104 -4.12 -7.42 -19.09
N ASP A 105 -5.19 -7.66 -19.86
CA ASP A 105 -6.52 -7.14 -19.59
C ASP A 105 -7.36 -8.08 -18.70
N GLN A 106 -6.99 -9.36 -18.58
CA GLN A 106 -7.77 -10.40 -17.91
C GLN A 106 -6.90 -11.20 -16.92
N SER A 107 -6.74 -10.68 -15.70
CA SER A 107 -5.96 -11.34 -14.63
C SER A 107 -6.49 -12.73 -14.22
N ASN A 108 -7.75 -13.03 -14.54
CA ASN A 108 -8.38 -14.32 -14.24
C ASN A 108 -8.03 -15.41 -15.26
N GLU A 109 -7.31 -15.13 -16.34
CA GLU A 109 -6.89 -16.18 -17.28
C GLU A 109 -5.71 -17.00 -16.74
N GLY A 110 -4.90 -16.38 -15.85
CA GLY A 110 -3.76 -17.00 -15.22
C GLY A 110 -2.45 -16.28 -15.54
N VAL A 111 -1.34 -16.97 -15.31
CA VAL A 111 0.02 -16.44 -15.41
C VAL A 111 0.90 -17.30 -16.28
N GLN A 112 1.88 -16.69 -16.92
CA GLN A 112 2.91 -17.39 -17.69
C GLN A 112 4.31 -16.94 -17.28
N ALA A 113 5.29 -17.83 -17.34
CA ALA A 113 6.69 -17.53 -17.05
C ALA A 113 7.60 -18.20 -18.07
N GLU A 114 8.36 -17.39 -18.80
CA GLU A 114 9.36 -17.86 -19.76
C GLU A 114 10.75 -17.84 -19.13
N PHE A 115 11.43 -18.99 -19.21
CA PHE A 115 12.78 -19.19 -18.70
C PHE A 115 13.70 -19.62 -19.83
N ASN A 116 14.75 -18.84 -20.06
CA ASN A 116 15.74 -19.11 -21.10
C ASN A 116 17.02 -19.68 -20.48
N ASN A 117 17.45 -20.87 -20.89
CA ASN A 117 18.71 -21.45 -20.44
C ASN A 117 19.86 -21.02 -21.35
N THR A 118 20.73 -20.18 -20.79
CA THR A 118 21.90 -19.63 -21.49
C THR A 118 22.96 -20.67 -21.85
N LEU A 119 23.00 -21.83 -21.17
CA LEU A 119 24.02 -22.85 -21.41
C LEU A 119 23.74 -23.72 -22.63
N ASN A 120 22.48 -24.14 -22.79
CA ASN A 120 22.10 -25.16 -23.76
C ASN A 120 21.17 -24.64 -24.88
N GLY A 121 20.73 -23.39 -24.79
CA GLY A 121 19.81 -22.77 -25.77
C GLY A 121 18.34 -23.17 -25.60
N PHE A 122 18.02 -24.11 -24.70
CA PHE A 122 16.64 -24.50 -24.42
C PHE A 122 15.91 -23.44 -23.60
N SER A 123 14.64 -23.27 -23.90
CA SER A 123 13.72 -22.41 -23.15
C SER A 123 12.53 -23.20 -22.63
N VAL A 124 11.94 -22.77 -21.52
CA VAL A 124 10.70 -23.32 -20.97
C VAL A 124 9.74 -22.19 -20.71
N ASN A 125 8.53 -22.29 -21.29
CA ASN A 125 7.42 -21.43 -20.97
C ASN A 125 6.41 -22.21 -20.12
N TYR A 126 6.22 -21.80 -18.87
CA TYR A 126 5.13 -22.30 -18.03
C TYR A 126 3.91 -21.45 -18.26
N VAL A 127 2.78 -22.05 -18.59
CA VAL A 127 1.48 -21.38 -18.67
C VAL A 127 0.60 -22.01 -17.63
N LEU A 128 0.24 -21.25 -16.60
CA LEU A 128 -0.60 -21.68 -15.49
C LEU A 128 -1.94 -20.97 -15.61
N ASN A 129 -2.92 -21.67 -16.16
CA ASN A 129 -4.29 -21.20 -16.29
C ASN A 129 -5.00 -21.26 -14.92
N CYS A 130 -5.80 -20.24 -14.63
CA CYS A 130 -6.65 -20.21 -13.45
C CYS A 130 -7.86 -21.14 -13.61
N GLN A 131 -8.11 -22.01 -12.63
CA GLN A 131 -9.29 -22.88 -12.57
C GLN A 131 -9.78 -23.05 -11.11
N ASP A 132 -10.85 -22.33 -10.75
CA ASP A 132 -11.37 -22.16 -9.36
C ASP A 132 -11.83 -23.47 -8.65
N GLU A 133 -11.96 -24.59 -9.36
CA GLU A 133 -12.46 -25.87 -8.81
C GLU A 133 -11.44 -27.02 -8.91
N GLN A 134 -10.20 -26.73 -9.32
CA GLN A 134 -9.20 -27.75 -9.57
C GLN A 134 -8.33 -27.97 -8.31
N GLU A 135 -8.56 -29.07 -7.59
CA GLU A 135 -7.69 -29.46 -6.47
C GLU A 135 -6.28 -29.82 -6.98
N GLY A 136 -5.34 -28.89 -6.79
CA GLY A 136 -3.93 -29.03 -7.16
C GLY A 136 -3.64 -28.94 -8.65
N LEU A 137 -2.35 -29.04 -9.00
CA LEU A 137 -1.88 -28.85 -10.37
C LEU A 137 -2.27 -30.00 -11.30
N LYS A 138 -2.98 -29.67 -12.39
CA LYS A 138 -3.27 -30.56 -13.51
C LYS A 138 -2.48 -30.12 -14.74
N ILE A 139 -1.66 -31.03 -15.28
CA ILE A 139 -0.91 -30.77 -16.52
C ILE A 139 -1.84 -31.04 -17.70
N LEU A 140 -2.11 -30.03 -18.51
CA LEU A 140 -2.96 -30.14 -19.69
C LEU A 140 -2.21 -30.69 -20.89
N ASP A 141 -1.11 -30.03 -21.25
CA ASP A 141 -0.35 -30.31 -22.45
C ASP A 141 1.11 -29.89 -22.29
N ILE A 142 2.00 -30.61 -22.96
CA ILE A 142 3.40 -30.22 -23.11
C ILE A 142 3.73 -30.23 -24.59
N SER A 143 3.94 -29.03 -25.15
CA SER A 143 4.34 -28.85 -26.54
C SER A 143 5.82 -28.49 -26.64
N TYR A 144 6.47 -28.93 -27.71
CA TYR A 144 7.86 -28.62 -28.01
C TYR A 144 7.99 -27.97 -29.39
N GLU A 145 8.40 -26.71 -29.42
CA GLU A 145 8.65 -25.97 -30.65
C GLU A 145 10.14 -26.11 -31.03
N LYS A 146 10.41 -27.05 -31.96
CA LYS A 146 11.78 -27.42 -32.36
C LYS A 146 12.62 -26.24 -32.87
N ASP A 147 11.99 -25.29 -33.57
CA ASP A 147 12.69 -24.16 -34.18
C ASP A 147 13.22 -23.16 -33.14
N LYS A 148 12.54 -23.04 -32.01
CA LYS A 148 12.93 -22.14 -30.90
C LYS A 148 13.57 -22.88 -29.73
N GLN A 149 13.62 -24.21 -29.77
CA GLN A 149 14.02 -25.04 -28.63
C GLN A 149 13.21 -24.73 -27.36
N LEU A 150 11.92 -24.40 -27.54
CA LEU A 150 11.01 -23.96 -26.48
C LEU A 150 10.07 -25.09 -26.08
N TYR A 151 10.06 -25.44 -24.79
CA TYR A 151 9.06 -26.31 -24.18
C TYR A 151 7.96 -25.46 -23.56
N THR A 152 6.71 -25.62 -23.99
CA THR A 152 5.56 -24.96 -23.36
C THR A 152 4.79 -25.97 -22.53
N ILE A 153 4.69 -25.72 -21.23
CA ILE A 153 4.01 -26.59 -20.26
C ILE A 153 2.72 -25.87 -19.83
N ASN A 154 1.59 -26.33 -20.37
CA ASN A 154 0.27 -25.81 -20.05
C ASN A 154 -0.30 -26.56 -18.84
N MET A 155 -0.69 -25.81 -17.81
CA MET A 155 -1.17 -26.34 -16.54
C MET A 155 -2.41 -25.58 -16.10
N GLU A 156 -3.25 -26.23 -15.30
CA GLU A 156 -4.38 -25.64 -14.59
C GLU A 156 -4.17 -25.84 -13.09
N ALA A 157 -4.36 -24.79 -12.30
CA ALA A 157 -4.46 -24.87 -10.85
C ALA A 157 -5.30 -23.72 -10.30
N ASP A 158 -5.83 -23.92 -9.10
CA ASP A 158 -6.37 -22.89 -8.22
C ASP A 158 -5.33 -21.80 -7.89
N ASP A 159 -4.06 -22.18 -7.65
CA ASP A 159 -2.94 -21.25 -7.44
C ASP A 159 -2.63 -20.35 -8.68
N GLY A 160 -3.17 -20.73 -9.84
CA GLY A 160 -3.13 -19.91 -11.06
C GLY A 160 -4.10 -18.72 -11.01
N CYS A 161 -5.02 -18.70 -10.05
CA CYS A 161 -6.01 -17.65 -9.86
C CYS A 161 -5.48 -16.54 -8.95
N PRO A 162 -5.76 -15.26 -9.26
CA PRO A 162 -5.38 -14.16 -8.39
C PRO A 162 -6.19 -14.20 -7.09
N LEU A 163 -5.54 -13.95 -5.95
CA LEU A 163 -6.26 -13.86 -4.67
C LEU A 163 -7.29 -12.71 -4.69
N VAL A 164 -8.55 -13.12 -4.67
CA VAL A 164 -9.75 -12.34 -5.04
C VAL A 164 -10.01 -11.13 -4.13
N LEU A 165 -9.47 -11.12 -2.91
CA LEU A 165 -9.76 -10.12 -1.87
C LEU A 165 -9.46 -8.68 -2.31
N PHE A 166 -8.32 -8.45 -2.96
CA PHE A 166 -7.97 -7.13 -3.46
C PHE A 166 -8.58 -6.87 -4.85
N SER A 167 -8.72 -7.91 -5.68
CA SER A 167 -9.19 -7.73 -7.06
C SER A 167 -10.62 -7.20 -7.09
N GLN A 168 -11.53 -7.66 -6.22
CA GLN A 168 -12.91 -7.17 -6.20
C GLN A 168 -13.02 -5.71 -5.75
N ILE A 169 -12.28 -5.32 -4.71
CA ILE A 169 -12.25 -3.93 -4.24
C ILE A 169 -11.64 -3.04 -5.32
N VAL A 170 -10.50 -3.45 -5.88
CA VAL A 170 -9.83 -2.70 -6.95
C VAL A 170 -10.70 -2.62 -8.20
N GLN A 171 -11.38 -3.70 -8.58
CA GLN A 171 -12.32 -3.74 -9.69
C GLN A 171 -13.49 -2.79 -9.43
N PHE A 172 -14.09 -2.81 -8.23
CA PHE A 172 -15.13 -1.85 -7.86
C PHE A 172 -14.63 -0.40 -7.93
N LEU A 173 -13.41 -0.13 -7.44
CA LEU A 173 -12.77 1.19 -7.53
C LEU A 173 -12.51 1.59 -8.99
N ASN A 174 -12.13 0.65 -9.86
CA ASN A 174 -11.88 0.86 -11.27
C ASN A 174 -13.18 1.10 -12.06
N ASP A 175 -14.22 0.32 -11.80
CA ASP A 175 -15.55 0.46 -12.41
C ASP A 175 -16.16 1.81 -12.04
N ASN A 176 -15.98 2.25 -10.80
CA ASN A 176 -16.51 3.51 -10.27
C ASN A 176 -15.48 4.64 -10.22
N LYS A 177 -14.35 4.52 -10.95
CA LYS A 177 -13.20 5.43 -10.79
C LYS A 177 -13.54 6.90 -10.97
N LYS A 178 -14.46 7.24 -11.89
CA LYS A 178 -14.88 8.63 -12.14
C LYS A 178 -15.58 9.24 -10.92
N PHE A 179 -16.51 8.50 -10.34
CA PHE A 179 -17.29 8.94 -9.18
C PHE A 179 -16.41 9.04 -7.93
N LEU A 180 -15.62 8.00 -7.66
CA LEU A 180 -14.68 7.99 -6.53
C LEU A 180 -13.66 9.14 -6.63
N SER A 181 -13.11 9.35 -7.83
CA SER A 181 -12.13 10.42 -8.04
C SER A 181 -12.74 11.80 -7.83
N ALA A 182 -13.99 12.03 -8.23
CA ALA A 182 -14.68 13.30 -7.95
C ALA A 182 -14.81 13.55 -6.43
N ILE A 183 -15.18 12.53 -5.66
CA ILE A 183 -15.25 12.61 -4.19
C ILE A 183 -13.86 12.88 -3.59
N LEU A 184 -12.84 12.14 -4.02
CA LEU A 184 -11.46 12.31 -3.54
C LEU A 184 -10.90 13.70 -3.85
N ILE A 185 -11.24 14.29 -4.99
CA ILE A 185 -10.86 15.68 -5.31
C ILE A 185 -11.50 16.66 -4.32
N ILE A 186 -12.79 16.51 -4.02
CA ILE A 186 -13.50 17.39 -3.07
C ILE A 186 -12.90 17.25 -1.67
N ILE A 187 -12.71 16.02 -1.20
CA ILE A 187 -12.10 15.74 0.11
C ILE A 187 -10.67 16.31 0.15
N GLY A 188 -9.85 16.02 -0.86
CA GLY A 188 -8.47 16.48 -0.92
C GLY A 188 -8.35 18.00 -0.99
N LEU A 189 -9.22 18.70 -1.73
CA LEU A 189 -9.25 20.17 -1.74
C LEU A 189 -9.70 20.74 -0.39
N THR A 190 -10.72 20.14 0.23
CA THR A 190 -11.20 20.57 1.56
C THR A 190 -10.10 20.39 2.60
N GLU A 191 -9.39 19.26 2.59
CA GLU A 191 -8.26 19.00 3.48
C GLU A 191 -7.07 19.94 3.19
N CYS A 192 -6.79 20.20 1.91
CA CYS A 192 -5.70 21.08 1.49
C CYS A 192 -5.91 22.52 1.96
N LEU A 193 -7.14 23.04 1.88
CA LEU A 193 -7.46 24.44 2.18
C LEU A 193 -7.93 24.65 3.63
N MET A 194 -8.66 23.71 4.21
CA MET A 194 -9.33 23.86 5.50
C MET A 194 -8.89 22.82 6.54
N GLY A 195 -7.88 21.99 6.25
CA GLY A 195 -7.49 20.85 7.09
C GLY A 195 -7.28 21.19 8.57
N LYS A 196 -6.68 22.35 8.88
CA LYS A 196 -6.56 22.82 10.26
C LYS A 196 -7.90 23.16 10.94
N GLN A 197 -8.83 23.78 10.21
CA GLN A 197 -10.12 24.18 10.76
C GLN A 197 -11.00 22.96 11.04
N ILE A 198 -10.91 21.92 10.20
CA ILE A 198 -11.63 20.65 10.36
C ILE A 198 -10.75 19.54 10.96
N LEU A 199 -9.86 19.90 11.90
CA LEU A 199 -8.90 18.96 12.48
C LEU A 199 -9.56 17.70 13.04
N LYS A 200 -10.69 17.83 13.76
CA LYS A 200 -11.41 16.70 14.36
C LYS A 200 -11.91 15.69 13.29
N PRO A 201 -12.66 16.10 12.25
CA PRO A 201 -12.97 15.24 11.10
C PRO A 201 -11.74 14.64 10.41
N THR A 202 -10.68 15.43 10.20
CA THR A 202 -9.46 14.94 9.57
C THR A 202 -8.80 13.83 10.40
N LEU A 203 -8.70 14.01 11.71
CA LEU A 203 -8.22 13.00 12.64
C LEU A 203 -9.06 11.72 12.63
N PHE A 204 -10.39 11.86 12.53
CA PHE A 204 -11.28 10.71 12.38
C PHE A 204 -10.99 9.93 11.10
N ILE A 205 -10.88 10.61 9.95
CA ILE A 205 -10.64 9.99 8.65
C ILE A 205 -9.29 9.24 8.64
N PHE A 206 -8.22 9.87 9.12
CA PHE A 206 -6.91 9.20 9.18
C PHE A 206 -6.91 8.02 10.14
N GLY A 207 -7.47 8.18 11.34
CA GLY A 207 -7.61 7.08 12.29
C GLY A 207 -8.45 5.93 11.73
N TYR A 208 -9.53 6.25 11.01
CA TYR A 208 -10.38 5.30 10.32
C TYR A 208 -9.61 4.51 9.28
N LEU A 209 -8.89 5.20 8.38
CA LEU A 209 -8.12 4.54 7.32
C LEU A 209 -7.03 3.64 7.89
N ILE A 210 -6.28 4.11 8.89
CA ILE A 210 -5.23 3.31 9.54
C ILE A 210 -5.83 2.07 10.20
N GLY A 211 -6.91 2.22 10.97
CA GLY A 211 -7.59 1.10 11.61
C GLY A 211 -8.19 0.12 10.60
N PHE A 212 -8.82 0.62 9.55
CA PHE A 212 -9.43 -0.17 8.49
C PHE A 212 -8.40 -1.04 7.76
N PHE A 213 -7.30 -0.43 7.26
CA PHE A 213 -6.25 -1.17 6.57
C PHE A 213 -5.50 -2.13 7.50
N PHE A 214 -5.28 -1.75 8.76
CA PHE A 214 -4.65 -2.63 9.74
C PHE A 214 -5.52 -3.86 10.04
N SER A 215 -6.84 -3.69 10.18
CA SER A 215 -7.77 -4.80 10.37
C SER A 215 -7.83 -5.70 9.13
N LEU A 216 -7.89 -5.12 7.93
CA LEU A 216 -7.85 -5.90 6.68
C LEU A 216 -6.55 -6.71 6.55
N TYR A 217 -5.42 -6.11 6.93
CA TYR A 217 -4.13 -6.80 6.91
C TYR A 217 -4.14 -8.02 7.85
N ILE A 218 -4.59 -7.86 9.10
CA ILE A 218 -4.73 -8.98 10.04
C ILE A 218 -5.68 -10.04 9.48
N SER A 219 -6.81 -9.64 8.90
CA SER A 219 -7.75 -10.56 8.28
C SER A 219 -7.17 -11.32 7.10
N SER A 220 -6.20 -10.75 6.36
CA SER A 220 -5.54 -11.43 5.24
C SER A 220 -4.51 -12.48 5.65
N GLU A 221 -3.93 -12.36 6.86
CA GLU A 221 -3.00 -13.35 7.42
C GLU A 221 -3.72 -14.50 8.14
N LEU A 222 -4.99 -14.29 8.49
CA LEU A 222 -5.84 -15.35 9.00
C LEU A 222 -6.35 -16.17 7.80
N ASP A 223 -5.90 -17.42 7.70
CA ASP A 223 -6.35 -18.38 6.72
C ASP A 223 -7.85 -18.72 6.95
N MET A 224 -8.71 -17.81 6.49
CA MET A 224 -10.14 -17.98 6.42
C MET A 224 -10.41 -18.52 5.02
N GLY A 225 -10.44 -19.84 4.89
CA GLY A 225 -10.53 -20.53 3.60
C GLY A 225 -11.61 -19.99 2.65
N ASP A 226 -11.63 -20.45 1.41
CA ASP A 226 -12.14 -19.77 0.20
C ASP A 226 -13.64 -19.41 0.14
N ASN A 227 -14.38 -19.52 1.23
CA ASN A 227 -15.78 -19.16 1.27
C ASN A 227 -15.94 -17.61 1.20
N PRO A 228 -16.64 -17.06 0.19
CA PRO A 228 -16.83 -15.61 0.03
C PRO A 228 -17.55 -14.95 1.21
N PHE A 229 -18.23 -15.72 2.04
CA PHE A 229 -18.86 -15.22 3.26
C PHE A 229 -17.85 -14.66 4.29
N TYR A 230 -16.65 -15.24 4.40
CA TYR A 230 -15.61 -14.76 5.32
C TYR A 230 -15.07 -13.39 4.90
N LEU A 231 -14.97 -13.13 3.60
CA LEU A 231 -14.55 -11.82 3.06
C LEU A 231 -15.50 -10.71 3.51
N TRP A 232 -16.81 -10.93 3.41
CA TRP A 232 -17.81 -9.94 3.85
C TRP A 232 -17.73 -9.69 5.36
N ILE A 233 -17.52 -10.73 6.17
CA ILE A 233 -17.31 -10.59 7.61
C ILE A 233 -16.04 -9.78 7.90
N ALA A 234 -14.92 -10.11 7.26
CA ALA A 234 -13.65 -9.40 7.43
C ALA A 234 -13.78 -7.91 7.06
N LEU A 235 -14.53 -7.60 6.00
CA LEU A 235 -14.82 -6.22 5.60
C LEU A 235 -15.66 -5.50 6.66
N ILE A 236 -16.75 -6.10 7.15
CA ILE A 236 -17.60 -5.51 8.20
C ILE A 236 -16.79 -5.25 9.47
N ILE A 237 -15.99 -6.23 9.92
CA ILE A 237 -15.11 -6.09 11.08
C ILE A 237 -14.13 -4.93 10.86
N SER A 238 -13.53 -4.84 9.67
CA SER A 238 -12.56 -3.78 9.35
C SER A 238 -13.20 -2.39 9.33
N VAL A 239 -14.44 -2.25 8.84
CA VAL A 239 -15.20 -0.99 8.89
C VAL A 239 -15.49 -0.59 10.34
N LEU A 240 -15.95 -1.53 11.18
CA LEU A 240 -16.24 -1.26 12.59
C LEU A 240 -14.97 -0.93 13.38
N PHE A 241 -13.87 -1.65 13.13
CA PHE A 241 -12.59 -1.41 13.76
C PHE A 241 -11.97 -0.08 13.33
N GLY A 242 -12.05 0.26 12.04
CA GLY A 242 -11.70 1.58 11.52
C GLY A 242 -12.50 2.69 12.23
N ALA A 243 -13.83 2.57 12.30
CA ALA A 243 -14.67 3.55 12.98
C ALA A 243 -14.30 3.73 14.46
N PHE A 244 -13.97 2.63 15.14
CA PHE A 244 -13.50 2.65 16.52
C PHE A 244 -12.17 3.40 16.67
N VAL A 245 -11.17 3.09 15.83
CA VAL A 245 -9.85 3.76 15.86
C VAL A 245 -9.96 5.24 15.45
N GLY A 246 -10.81 5.56 14.48
CA GLY A 246 -11.14 6.93 14.08
C GLY A 246 -11.75 7.73 15.22
N GLY A 247 -12.76 7.17 15.90
CA GLY A 247 -13.39 7.81 17.06
C GLY A 247 -12.41 8.00 18.23
N LEU A 248 -11.55 7.01 18.48
CA LEU A 248 -10.49 7.14 19.48
C LEU A 248 -9.47 8.23 19.13
N SER A 249 -9.15 8.39 17.84
CA SER A 249 -8.23 9.42 17.34
C SER A 249 -8.79 10.84 17.54
N MET A 250 -10.11 11.02 17.51
CA MET A 250 -10.76 12.31 17.85
C MET A 250 -10.67 12.65 19.34
N HIS A 251 -10.62 11.66 20.22
CA HIS A 251 -10.51 11.90 21.67
C HIS A 251 -9.06 12.08 22.14
N LEU A 252 -8.09 11.62 21.34
CA LEU A 252 -6.68 11.63 21.67
C LEU A 252 -5.90 12.51 20.68
N ASP A 253 -6.11 13.84 20.75
CA ASP A 253 -5.50 14.81 19.83
C ASP A 253 -4.00 14.59 19.63
N LYS A 254 -3.25 14.28 20.71
CA LYS A 254 -1.81 14.02 20.64
C LYS A 254 -1.45 12.79 19.80
N VAL A 255 -2.26 11.72 19.88
CA VAL A 255 -2.06 10.49 19.10
C VAL A 255 -2.44 10.75 17.65
N GLY A 256 -3.54 11.47 17.43
CA GLY A 256 -3.98 11.90 16.12
C GLY A 256 -2.92 12.70 15.36
N ILE A 257 -2.27 13.66 16.02
CA ILE A 257 -1.22 14.47 15.40
C ILE A 257 0.03 13.64 15.07
N VAL A 258 0.35 12.64 15.89
CA VAL A 258 1.40 11.66 15.58
C VAL A 258 1.06 10.87 14.32
N ALA A 259 -0.20 10.44 14.17
CA ALA A 259 -0.66 9.72 12.98
C ALA A 259 -0.61 10.59 11.72
N ILE A 260 -1.02 11.86 11.81
CA ILE A 260 -0.89 12.85 10.73
C ILE A 260 0.59 12.99 10.32
N GLY A 261 1.51 13.12 11.30
CA GLY A 261 2.95 13.23 11.03
C GLY A 261 3.53 11.98 10.36
N ILE A 262 3.09 10.79 10.75
CA ILE A 262 3.45 9.54 10.06
C ILE A 262 2.95 9.56 8.62
N GLY A 263 1.69 9.94 8.40
CA GLY A 263 1.08 10.04 7.07
C GLY A 263 1.82 11.00 6.15
N LEU A 264 2.21 12.18 6.64
CA LEU A 264 3.06 13.11 5.91
C LEU A 264 4.39 12.48 5.52
N GLY A 265 5.07 11.81 6.46
CA GLY A 265 6.35 11.17 6.18
C GLY A 265 6.23 10.05 5.15
N VAL A 266 5.14 9.26 5.17
CA VAL A 266 4.88 8.23 4.15
C VAL A 266 4.73 8.88 2.78
N VAL A 267 3.85 9.89 2.64
CA VAL A 267 3.60 10.57 1.36
C VAL A 267 4.87 11.23 0.85
N LEU A 268 5.60 11.94 1.71
CA LEU A 268 6.84 12.61 1.32
C LEU A 268 7.91 11.60 0.88
N SER A 269 8.00 10.44 1.55
CA SER A 269 8.91 9.36 1.16
C SER A 269 8.57 8.78 -0.19
N LEU A 270 7.29 8.52 -0.46
CA LEU A 270 6.83 7.98 -1.74
C LEU A 270 7.05 8.97 -2.88
N LEU A 271 6.79 10.26 -2.63
CA LEU A 271 7.07 11.32 -3.60
C LEU A 271 8.58 11.46 -3.86
N LEU A 272 9.41 11.45 -2.82
CA LEU A 272 10.86 11.56 -2.95
C LEU A 272 11.47 10.35 -3.66
N TRP A 273 10.97 9.14 -3.34
CA TRP A 273 11.40 7.90 -3.98
C TRP A 273 11.17 7.93 -5.48
N ASN A 274 9.94 8.23 -5.89
CA ASN A 274 9.55 8.28 -7.30
C ASN A 274 10.21 9.44 -8.04
N ALA A 275 10.46 10.58 -7.39
CA ALA A 275 11.08 11.73 -8.02
C ALA A 275 12.60 11.61 -8.21
N LEU A 276 13.32 11.02 -7.26
CA LEU A 276 14.79 11.06 -7.24
C LEU A 276 15.44 9.69 -7.26
N LEU A 277 14.98 8.77 -6.42
CA LEU A 277 15.75 7.55 -6.09
C LEU A 277 15.54 6.42 -7.09
N VAL A 278 14.39 6.40 -7.75
CA VAL A 278 14.02 5.33 -8.69
C VAL A 278 15.01 5.17 -9.85
N GLN A 279 15.72 6.24 -10.21
CA GLN A 279 16.75 6.22 -11.27
C GLN A 279 18.07 5.60 -10.82
N PHE A 280 18.35 5.61 -9.52
CA PHE A 280 19.65 5.21 -8.98
C PHE A 280 19.61 3.84 -8.29
N ILE A 281 18.48 3.48 -7.69
CA ILE A 281 18.38 2.33 -6.78
C ILE A 281 17.08 1.57 -7.04
N THR A 282 17.21 0.26 -7.28
CA THR A 282 16.08 -0.67 -7.48
C THR A 282 15.77 -1.51 -6.23
N SER A 283 16.42 -1.25 -5.10
CA SER A 283 16.24 -2.03 -3.87
C SER A 283 14.99 -1.63 -3.09
N GLN A 284 14.06 -2.58 -2.91
CA GLN A 284 12.85 -2.40 -2.09
C GLN A 284 13.15 -2.08 -0.62
N TYR A 285 14.22 -2.67 -0.06
CA TYR A 285 14.60 -2.42 1.33
C TYR A 285 14.94 -0.96 1.60
N LEU A 286 15.51 -0.25 0.61
CA LEU A 286 15.86 1.14 0.75
C LEU A 286 14.62 2.05 0.76
N LEU A 287 13.61 1.74 -0.07
CA LEU A 287 12.30 2.41 -0.03
C LEU A 287 11.70 2.31 1.37
N TYR A 288 11.61 1.10 1.93
CA TYR A 288 11.05 0.91 3.27
C TYR A 288 11.85 1.63 4.35
N SER A 289 13.18 1.62 4.25
CA SER A 289 14.05 2.36 5.17
C SER A 289 13.77 3.87 5.13
N ILE A 290 13.56 4.45 3.94
CA ILE A 290 13.25 5.87 3.79
C ILE A 290 11.89 6.20 4.40
N ILE A 291 10.87 5.37 4.12
CA ILE A 291 9.53 5.52 4.71
C ILE A 291 9.63 5.55 6.24
N VAL A 292 10.32 4.57 6.84
CA VAL A 292 10.46 4.50 8.30
C VAL A 292 11.17 5.73 8.86
N VAL A 293 12.29 6.15 8.24
CA VAL A 293 13.09 7.29 8.72
C VAL A 293 12.30 8.60 8.61
N LEU A 294 11.65 8.88 7.48
CA LEU A 294 10.90 10.11 7.28
C LEU A 294 9.60 10.14 8.10
N SER A 295 8.84 9.04 8.17
CA SER A 295 7.66 8.95 9.04
C SER A 295 8.00 9.14 10.51
N PHE A 296 9.08 8.53 10.99
CA PHE A 296 9.53 8.74 12.37
C PHE A 296 10.03 10.18 12.59
N GLY A 297 10.79 10.73 11.64
CA GLY A 297 11.26 12.12 11.69
C GLY A 297 10.13 13.15 11.76
N CYS A 298 9.15 13.03 10.87
CA CYS A 298 7.96 13.90 10.86
C CYS A 298 7.11 13.72 12.13
N SER A 299 7.00 12.50 12.65
CA SER A 299 6.31 12.23 13.91
C SER A 299 7.02 12.86 15.12
N VAL A 300 8.34 12.80 15.21
CA VAL A 300 9.10 13.47 16.29
C VAL A 300 8.97 14.99 16.18
N LEU A 301 9.01 15.52 14.94
CA LEU A 301 8.87 16.95 14.69
C LEU A 301 7.47 17.46 15.08
N SER A 302 6.44 16.62 14.98
CA SER A 302 5.06 17.01 15.32
C SER A 302 4.89 17.38 16.79
N PHE A 303 5.70 16.80 17.69
CA PHE A 303 5.68 17.14 19.12
C PHE A 303 6.24 18.53 19.44
N ARG A 304 7.02 19.15 18.55
CA ARG A 304 7.56 20.50 18.77
C ARG A 304 6.83 21.57 18.00
N LEU A 305 6.34 21.23 16.81
CA LEU A 305 5.76 22.18 15.86
C LEU A 305 4.31 21.82 15.53
N PHE A 306 3.50 21.56 16.55
CA PHE A 306 2.13 21.03 16.41
C PHE A 306 1.31 21.77 15.34
N ASP A 307 1.13 23.09 15.50
CA ASP A 307 0.32 23.90 14.60
C ASP A 307 0.86 23.97 13.17
N HIS A 308 2.17 24.12 13.04
CA HIS A 308 2.84 24.26 11.75
C HIS A 308 2.83 22.95 10.96
N LEU A 309 3.02 21.83 11.65
CA LEU A 309 3.07 20.51 11.03
C LEU A 309 1.68 20.05 10.62
N ILE A 310 0.62 20.37 11.37
CA ILE A 310 -0.77 20.10 10.94
C ILE A 310 -1.07 20.81 9.62
N ILE A 311 -0.73 22.10 9.51
CA ILE A 311 -0.93 22.87 8.27
C ILE A 311 -0.15 22.23 7.12
N PHE A 312 1.14 21.99 7.33
CA PHE A 312 1.99 21.39 6.29
C PHE A 312 1.48 20.01 5.87
N SER A 313 1.14 19.16 6.83
CA SER A 313 0.68 17.81 6.57
C SER A 313 -0.62 17.78 5.78
N THR A 314 -1.64 18.51 6.22
CA THR A 314 -2.96 18.51 5.57
C THR A 314 -2.91 19.13 4.17
N SER A 315 -2.08 20.17 3.95
CA SER A 315 -1.86 20.73 2.62
C SER A 315 -1.15 19.75 1.68
N PHE A 316 -0.13 19.02 2.15
CA PHE A 316 0.56 18.02 1.33
C PHE A 316 -0.29 16.77 1.07
N LEU A 317 -0.97 16.24 2.08
CA LEU A 317 -1.87 15.09 1.94
C LEU A 317 -3.05 15.43 1.02
N GLY A 318 -3.72 16.57 1.24
CA GLY A 318 -4.84 17.00 0.42
C GLY A 318 -4.45 17.24 -1.04
N SER A 319 -3.33 17.92 -1.31
CA SER A 319 -2.85 18.12 -2.68
C SER A 319 -2.46 16.80 -3.38
N TYR A 320 -1.79 15.90 -2.67
CA TYR A 320 -1.49 14.56 -3.16
C TYR A 320 -2.77 13.77 -3.47
N LEU A 321 -3.79 13.80 -2.60
CA LEU A 321 -5.08 13.14 -2.85
C LEU A 321 -5.78 13.67 -4.11
N VAL A 322 -5.77 15.00 -4.32
CA VAL A 322 -6.34 15.61 -5.53
C VAL A 322 -5.65 15.08 -6.78
N PHE A 323 -4.32 15.10 -6.85
CA PHE A 323 -3.62 14.65 -8.05
C PHE A 323 -3.60 13.13 -8.22
N LYS A 324 -3.66 12.36 -7.12
CA LYS A 324 -3.87 10.92 -7.18
C LYS A 324 -5.24 10.60 -7.80
N ALA A 325 -6.29 11.31 -7.39
CA ALA A 325 -7.62 11.16 -7.97
C ALA A 325 -7.69 11.58 -9.45
N ILE A 326 -7.03 12.68 -9.83
CA ILE A 326 -6.90 13.06 -11.26
C ILE A 326 -6.14 11.96 -12.03
N GLY A 327 -5.09 11.42 -11.45
CA GLY A 327 -4.30 10.31 -11.99
C GLY A 327 -5.12 9.04 -12.24
N LEU A 328 -6.10 8.73 -11.38
CA LEU A 328 -7.03 7.60 -11.58
C LEU A 328 -7.93 7.78 -12.80
N ILE A 329 -8.34 9.02 -13.12
CA ILE A 329 -9.18 9.30 -14.31
C ILE A 329 -8.31 9.42 -15.56
N ALA A 330 -7.25 10.22 -15.50
CA ALA A 330 -6.41 10.57 -16.64
C ALA A 330 -5.40 9.47 -16.99
N GLY A 331 -5.12 8.56 -16.06
CA GLY A 331 -4.04 7.59 -16.16
C GLY A 331 -2.65 8.23 -16.06
N GLY A 332 -1.62 7.39 -16.21
CA GLY A 332 -0.23 7.83 -16.23
C GLY A 332 0.33 8.32 -14.89
N PHE A 333 -0.45 8.26 -13.81
CA PHE A 333 0.09 8.38 -12.46
C PHE A 333 0.78 7.04 -12.12
N PRO A 334 2.10 7.03 -11.88
CA PRO A 334 2.78 5.78 -11.58
C PRO A 334 2.23 5.20 -10.29
N SER A 335 1.87 3.93 -10.33
CA SER A 335 1.57 3.19 -9.12
C SER A 335 2.80 3.20 -8.22
N GLU A 336 2.64 3.64 -6.97
CA GLU A 336 3.72 3.88 -6.01
C GLU A 336 4.62 2.66 -5.78
N ILE A 337 4.10 1.46 -6.03
CA ILE A 337 4.78 0.18 -5.77
C ILE A 337 5.49 -0.36 -7.03
N ARG A 338 5.01 -0.01 -8.24
CA ARG A 338 5.48 -0.63 -9.50
C ARG A 338 6.67 0.08 -10.15
N SER A 339 7.01 1.29 -9.71
CA SER A 339 8.02 2.12 -10.39
C SER A 339 9.47 1.61 -10.27
N ILE A 340 9.72 0.44 -9.66
CA ILE A 340 11.06 -0.13 -9.46
C ILE A 340 11.78 -0.45 -10.80
N SER A 341 11.06 -0.47 -11.94
CA SER A 341 11.64 -0.75 -13.26
C SER A 341 12.49 0.39 -13.87
N GLY A 342 12.76 1.46 -13.13
CA GLY A 342 13.87 2.39 -13.41
C GLY A 342 13.66 3.43 -14.51
N ASN A 343 12.52 3.41 -15.22
CA ASN A 343 12.21 4.44 -16.22
C ASN A 343 11.07 5.34 -15.74
N SER A 344 11.42 6.47 -15.14
CA SER A 344 10.44 7.46 -14.67
C SER A 344 9.85 8.21 -15.85
N ASP A 345 8.55 8.00 -16.11
CA ASP A 345 7.80 8.76 -17.11
C ASP A 345 7.81 10.27 -16.79
N TYR A 346 7.99 11.12 -17.80
CA TYR A 346 7.98 12.58 -17.65
C TYR A 346 6.65 13.09 -17.06
N ARG A 347 5.56 12.34 -17.28
CA ARG A 347 4.21 12.65 -16.73
C ARG A 347 4.22 12.73 -15.21
N TYR A 348 5.05 11.90 -14.54
CA TYR A 348 5.18 11.93 -13.09
C TYR A 348 5.67 13.29 -12.58
N TYR A 349 6.68 13.88 -13.22
CA TYR A 349 7.22 15.18 -12.82
C TYR A 349 6.21 16.32 -12.94
N ILE A 350 5.29 16.23 -13.91
CA ILE A 350 4.18 17.18 -14.05
C ILE A 350 3.25 17.07 -12.85
N TYR A 351 2.80 15.85 -12.51
CA TYR A 351 1.95 15.62 -11.33
C TYR A 351 2.64 16.07 -10.04
N PHE A 352 3.91 15.70 -9.86
CA PHE A 352 4.71 16.09 -8.69
C PHE A 352 4.81 17.62 -8.56
N THR A 353 5.12 18.33 -9.65
CA THR A 353 5.20 19.80 -9.63
C THR A 353 3.86 20.43 -9.27
N CYS A 354 2.76 19.93 -9.82
CA CYS A 354 1.43 20.44 -9.50
C CYS A 354 1.02 20.17 -8.05
N ILE A 355 1.40 19.01 -7.47
CA ILE A 355 1.22 18.70 -6.05
C ILE A 355 1.93 19.76 -5.19
N ILE A 356 3.20 20.06 -5.49
CA ILE A 356 3.98 21.06 -4.73
C ILE A 356 3.33 22.45 -4.83
N ILE A 357 2.90 22.87 -6.02
CA ILE A 357 2.24 24.18 -6.21
C ILE A 357 0.95 24.26 -5.39
N LEU A 358 0.11 23.22 -5.45
CA LEU A 358 -1.15 23.19 -4.71
C LEU A 358 -0.92 23.11 -3.20
N ALA A 359 0.07 22.34 -2.74
CA ALA A 359 0.47 22.28 -1.34
C ALA A 359 0.93 23.65 -0.83
N CYS A 360 1.80 24.36 -1.57
CA CYS A 360 2.23 25.71 -1.20
C CYS A 360 1.07 26.70 -1.12
N PHE A 361 0.12 26.62 -2.06
CA PHE A 361 -1.09 27.43 -2.02
C PHE A 361 -1.95 27.13 -0.80
N GLY A 362 -2.16 25.85 -0.48
CA GLY A 362 -2.88 25.41 0.72
C GLY A 362 -2.21 25.89 2.00
N ILE A 363 -0.89 25.76 2.11
CA ILE A 363 -0.10 26.23 3.25
C ILE A 363 -0.28 27.74 3.44
N PHE A 364 -0.13 28.53 2.38
CA PHE A 364 -0.31 29.98 2.43
C PHE A 364 -1.73 30.37 2.91
N TYR A 365 -2.75 29.72 2.36
CA TYR A 365 -4.15 29.98 2.73
C TYR A 365 -4.43 29.62 4.19
N GLN A 366 -4.04 28.42 4.63
CA GLN A 366 -4.23 27.97 6.00
C GLN A 366 -3.49 28.85 7.02
N TYR A 367 -2.26 29.30 6.72
CA TYR A 367 -1.53 30.22 7.59
C TYR A 367 -2.21 31.58 7.71
N LYS A 368 -2.71 32.12 6.59
CA LYS A 368 -3.44 33.39 6.58
C LYS A 368 -4.69 33.28 7.46
N GLN A 369 -5.45 32.19 7.33
CA GLN A 369 -6.65 31.94 8.13
C GLN A 369 -6.31 31.77 9.62
N TRP A 370 -5.25 31.02 9.94
CA TRP A 370 -4.79 30.83 11.31
C TRP A 370 -4.36 32.14 11.98
N GLY A 371 -3.62 33.00 11.26
CA GLY A 371 -3.19 34.29 11.78
C GLY A 371 -4.35 35.24 12.10
N GLN A 372 -5.42 35.22 11.31
CA GLN A 372 -6.62 36.01 11.59
C GLN A 372 -7.31 35.56 12.88
N ASN A 373 -7.40 34.25 13.13
CA ASN A 373 -8.03 33.73 14.34
C ASN A 373 -7.27 34.15 15.61
N ILE A 374 -5.94 34.12 15.59
CA ILE A 374 -5.11 34.52 16.75
C ILE A 374 -5.37 35.99 17.14
N ILE A 375 -5.40 36.89 16.16
CA ILE A 375 -5.62 38.33 16.41
C ILE A 375 -6.99 38.55 17.07
N THR A 376 -8.03 37.84 16.60
CA THR A 376 -9.37 37.93 17.17
C THR A 376 -9.41 37.45 18.62
N TYR A 377 -8.70 36.36 18.95
CA TYR A 377 -8.61 35.86 20.33
C TYR A 377 -7.92 36.85 21.27
N ASP A 378 -6.82 37.47 20.83
CA ASP A 378 -6.11 38.48 21.64
C ASP A 378 -6.99 39.72 21.92
N GLN A 379 -7.75 40.18 20.93
CA GLN A 379 -8.69 41.30 21.12
C GLN A 379 -9.80 40.99 22.11
N ILE A 380 -10.38 39.78 22.01
CA ILE A 380 -11.41 39.30 22.94
C ILE A 380 -10.83 39.23 24.37
N VAL A 381 -9.64 38.65 24.53
CA VAL A 381 -8.96 38.52 25.84
C VAL A 381 -8.60 39.90 26.42
N GLN A 382 -8.10 40.84 25.60
CA GLN A 382 -7.82 42.21 26.05
C GLN A 382 -9.09 42.96 26.47
N SER A 383 -10.21 42.78 25.76
CA SER A 383 -11.49 43.39 26.14
C SER A 383 -12.00 42.88 27.49
N MET A 384 -11.76 41.60 27.81
CA MET A 384 -12.11 41.01 29.11
C MET A 384 -11.23 41.54 30.25
N MET A 385 -9.94 41.80 30.01
CA MET A 385 -9.02 42.32 31.03
C MET A 385 -9.27 43.80 31.39
N ASN A 386 -9.74 44.61 30.44
CA ASN A 386 -9.94 46.05 30.67
C ASN A 386 -11.21 46.41 31.46
N GLY A 387 -11.95 45.44 32.00
CA GLY A 387 -13.08 45.68 32.92
C GLY A 387 -14.30 46.38 32.29
N ASN A 388 -14.23 46.75 31.01
CA ASN A 388 -15.39 47.20 30.25
C ASN A 388 -16.23 45.97 29.93
N GLN A 389 -17.22 45.66 30.77
CA GLN A 389 -18.24 44.66 30.45
C GLN A 389 -18.87 45.02 29.10
N PRO A 390 -18.63 44.23 28.04
CA PRO A 390 -19.15 44.55 26.73
C PRO A 390 -20.55 43.94 26.66
N ASN A 391 -21.55 44.65 27.20
CA ASN A 391 -22.94 44.25 27.07
C ASN A 391 -23.36 44.13 25.59
N GLU A 392 -22.65 44.78 24.65
CA GLU A 392 -22.89 44.62 23.20
C GLU A 392 -22.15 43.43 22.54
N VAL A 393 -20.99 42.98 23.04
CA VAL A 393 -20.26 41.85 22.41
C VAL A 393 -20.84 40.50 22.82
N LYS A 394 -21.49 40.44 23.98
CA LYS A 394 -22.18 39.24 24.44
C LYS A 394 -23.35 38.86 23.51
N ASP A 395 -24.02 39.86 22.94
CA ASP A 395 -25.16 39.66 22.04
C ASP A 395 -24.75 39.29 20.61
N SER A 396 -23.54 39.65 20.17
CA SER A 396 -23.00 39.22 18.86
C SER A 396 -22.42 37.80 18.89
N LEU A 397 -21.77 37.40 19.98
CA LEU A 397 -21.23 36.04 20.16
C LEU A 397 -22.32 34.98 20.39
N LEU A 398 -23.46 35.35 21.01
CA LEU A 398 -24.58 34.41 21.22
C LEU A 398 -25.37 34.08 19.96
N ASN A 399 -25.22 34.88 18.89
CA ASN A 399 -25.96 34.69 17.64
C ASN A 399 -25.18 33.90 16.57
N ASP A 400 -23.92 33.54 16.82
CA ASP A 400 -23.14 32.70 15.89
C ASP A 400 -23.13 31.22 16.35
N PRO A 401 -23.84 30.31 15.65
CA PRO A 401 -23.98 28.91 16.06
C PRO A 401 -22.66 28.12 16.05
N GLN A 402 -21.58 28.60 15.42
CA GLN A 402 -20.25 27.96 15.54
C GLN A 402 -19.55 28.25 16.88
N ASN A 403 -19.95 29.30 17.60
CA ASN A 403 -19.26 29.79 18.79
C ASN A 403 -19.59 29.01 20.08
N THR A 404 -20.62 28.17 20.06
CA THR A 404 -21.04 27.43 21.25
C THR A 404 -19.96 26.44 21.71
N GLN A 405 -19.18 25.90 20.78
CA GLN A 405 -18.12 24.94 21.09
C GLN A 405 -16.89 25.63 21.69
N ASP A 406 -16.52 26.79 21.17
CA ASP A 406 -15.43 27.62 21.70
C ASP A 406 -15.79 28.18 23.10
N LEU A 407 -17.07 28.48 23.35
CA LEU A 407 -17.57 28.89 24.67
C LEU A 407 -17.52 27.78 25.72
N ILE A 408 -17.65 26.51 25.31
CA ILE A 408 -17.49 25.34 26.19
C ILE A 408 -16.00 25.14 26.53
N GLU A 409 -15.10 25.29 25.54
CA GLU A 409 -13.65 25.24 25.80
C GLU A 409 -13.18 26.38 26.71
N LEU A 410 -13.69 27.60 26.53
CA LEU A 410 -13.38 28.74 27.41
C LEU A 410 -13.83 28.52 28.87
N LYS A 411 -14.99 27.92 29.08
CA LYS A 411 -15.46 27.54 30.43
C LYS A 411 -14.57 26.47 31.06
N GLU A 412 -14.14 25.46 30.30
CA GLU A 412 -13.19 24.45 30.81
C GLU A 412 -11.82 25.05 31.15
N ILE A 413 -11.34 26.00 30.36
CA ILE A 413 -10.07 26.69 30.60
C ILE A 413 -10.17 27.59 31.85
N GLN A 414 -11.25 28.35 32.00
CA GLN A 414 -11.49 29.15 33.22
C GLN A 414 -11.57 28.25 34.45
N GLN A 415 -12.31 27.14 34.38
CA GLN A 415 -12.43 26.19 35.49
C GLN A 415 -11.07 25.54 35.84
N LYS A 416 -10.25 25.19 34.84
CA LYS A 416 -8.88 24.69 35.07
C LYS A 416 -7.94 25.76 35.62
N SER A 417 -8.13 27.02 35.27
CA SER A 417 -7.33 28.14 35.78
C SER A 417 -7.67 28.47 37.24
N GLU A 418 -8.94 28.39 37.64
CA GLU A 418 -9.37 28.54 39.04
C GLU A 418 -8.87 27.39 39.91
N ILE A 419 -8.82 26.16 39.39
CA ILE A 419 -8.32 24.98 40.13
C ILE A 419 -6.80 25.04 40.35
N LYS A 420 -6.05 25.81 39.55
CA LYS A 420 -4.61 26.07 39.78
C LYS A 420 -4.34 27.31 40.62
N GLY A 421 -5.38 28.00 41.08
CA GLY A 421 -5.30 29.12 42.01
C GLY A 421 -5.48 28.71 43.47
N PHE A 422 -4.82 27.65 43.94
CA PHE A 422 -4.53 27.44 45.36
C PHE A 422 -3.33 26.49 45.52
N GLN A 423 -2.26 27.04 46.10
CA GLN A 423 -0.91 26.51 46.38
C GLN A 423 0.14 26.56 45.26
#